data_AF-A0A8S9GSL9-F1
#
_entry.id   AF-A0A8S9GSL9-F1
#
_cell.length_a   1.000
_cell.length_b   1.000
_cell.length_c   1.000
_cell.angle_alpha   90.00
_cell.angle_beta   90.00
_cell.angle_gamma   90.00
#
_symmetry.space_group_name_H-M   'P 1'
#
loop_
_entity.id
_entity.type
_entity.pdbx_description
1 polymer ?
#
loop_
_entity_poly.entity_id
_entity_poly.type
_entity_poly.pdbx_seq_one_letter_code
_entity_poly.pdbx_strand_id
1 'polypeptide(L)'
;MRGVYANSEFQEDELILKDEILVGIQHSSNKVDCLVCSFCFRFIGSIEKQIGRKLYFKNMGLSGCCGGGGGDSSESSSSNHNSLPQGVVSSLMNGEMALPHTDKFPLPSPLSCPGGCQEAFYCSGSCAEADWESSHSLLCTGERSESISREALGEFIKHSNETNDIFLLAAKAIAFTILRYRELKAEHVNKQAKQSVSKQSLLLEAWKPVSVGYKRSFKKRYDCGGGKQKEEGDTQTAKGCIVNYWVKSPDRKL
;
A
#
# COMPACT_ATOMS: atom_id res chain seq x y z
N MET A 1 7.58 -26.25 12.05
CA MET A 1 7.02 -25.49 10.91
C MET A 1 5.61 -25.05 11.31
N ARG A 2 5.20 -23.81 11.02
CA ARG A 2 3.79 -23.38 11.16
C ARG A 2 3.20 -23.33 9.75
N GLY A 3 2.04 -23.96 9.56
CA GLY A 3 1.37 -24.05 8.26
C GLY A 3 -0.14 -23.92 8.43
N VAL A 4 -0.84 -23.72 7.32
CA VAL A 4 -2.31 -23.76 7.26
C VAL A 4 -2.72 -25.13 6.74
N TYR A 5 -3.72 -25.74 7.36
CA TYR A 5 -4.30 -27.00 6.91
C TYR A 5 -5.83 -26.85 6.84
N ALA A 6 -6.46 -27.55 5.91
CA ALA A 6 -7.92 -27.60 5.81
C ALA A 6 -8.47 -28.46 6.96
N ASN A 7 -9.50 -27.96 7.64
CA ASN A 7 -10.22 -28.70 8.67
C ASN A 7 -11.58 -29.24 8.17
N SER A 8 -11.90 -29.01 6.90
CA SER A 8 -13.13 -29.39 6.22
C SER A 8 -12.90 -29.40 4.70
N GLU A 9 -13.80 -30.03 3.97
CA GLU A 9 -13.86 -29.96 2.50
C GLU A 9 -14.42 -28.60 2.07
N PHE A 10 -13.89 -28.05 0.99
CA PHE A 10 -14.34 -26.79 0.39
C PHE A 10 -14.81 -27.02 -1.04
N GLN A 11 -15.75 -26.22 -1.52
CA GLN A 11 -16.16 -26.22 -2.92
C GLN A 11 -15.25 -25.32 -3.77
N GLU A 12 -15.31 -25.49 -5.10
CA GLU A 12 -14.70 -24.56 -6.04
C GLU A 12 -15.25 -23.14 -5.77
N ASP A 13 -14.36 -22.14 -5.86
CA ASP A 13 -14.64 -20.71 -5.58
C ASP A 13 -15.04 -20.37 -4.13
N GLU A 14 -14.92 -21.30 -3.17
CA GLU A 14 -15.18 -21.00 -1.77
C GLU A 14 -14.11 -20.09 -1.16
N LEU A 15 -14.54 -18.98 -0.53
CA LEU A 15 -13.64 -18.07 0.18
C LEU A 15 -13.16 -18.69 1.50
N ILE A 16 -11.94 -19.22 1.50
CA ILE A 16 -11.34 -19.87 2.67
C ILE A 16 -10.76 -18.86 3.68
N LEU A 17 -10.12 -17.79 3.19
CA LEU A 17 -9.46 -16.78 4.02
C LEU A 17 -9.49 -15.41 3.34
N LYS A 18 -9.90 -14.39 4.09
CA LYS A 18 -9.69 -12.99 3.75
C LYS A 18 -8.89 -12.35 4.86
N ASP A 19 -7.81 -11.67 4.49
CA ASP A 19 -6.95 -10.95 5.42
C ASP A 19 -6.92 -9.46 5.05
N GLU A 20 -6.93 -8.60 6.06
CA GLU A 20 -6.82 -7.16 5.86
C GLU A 20 -5.35 -6.76 5.96
N ILE A 21 -4.90 -5.94 5.01
CA ILE A 21 -3.53 -5.41 5.04
C ILE A 21 -3.45 -4.44 6.22
N LEU A 22 -2.71 -4.82 7.27
CA LEU A 22 -2.52 -3.97 8.43
C LEU A 22 -1.64 -2.76 8.12
N VAL A 23 -0.53 -3.00 7.42
CA VAL A 23 0.37 -1.97 6.91
C VAL A 23 0.85 -2.37 5.53
N GLY A 24 0.91 -1.40 4.63
CA GLY A 24 1.42 -1.59 3.28
C GLY A 24 1.97 -0.29 2.73
N ILE A 25 2.91 -0.41 1.80
CA ILE A 25 3.46 0.69 1.04
C ILE A 25 3.54 0.29 -0.44
N GLN A 26 3.40 1.27 -1.32
CA GLN A 26 3.79 1.07 -2.71
C GLN A 26 5.32 1.13 -2.80
N HIS A 27 5.92 0.10 -3.39
CA HIS A 27 7.36 0.04 -3.64
C HIS A 27 7.81 1.28 -4.44
N SER A 28 8.95 1.87 -4.08
CA SER A 28 9.45 3.12 -4.66
C SER A 28 9.61 3.03 -6.18
N SER A 29 10.11 1.90 -6.70
CA SER A 29 10.20 1.66 -8.15
C SER A 29 8.85 1.57 -8.86
N ASN A 30 7.76 1.21 -8.16
CA ASN A 30 6.43 1.14 -8.76
C ASN A 30 5.74 2.52 -8.75
N LYS A 31 6.17 3.44 -7.89
CA LYS A 31 5.58 4.80 -7.82
C LYS A 31 5.78 5.59 -9.11
N VAL A 32 6.87 5.34 -9.83
CA VAL A 32 7.13 6.02 -11.12
C VAL A 32 6.12 5.56 -12.17
N ASP A 33 5.81 4.26 -12.21
CA ASP A 33 4.95 3.66 -13.24
C ASP A 33 3.46 3.75 -12.93
N CYS A 34 3.08 3.63 -11.66
CA CYS A 34 1.67 3.52 -11.24
C CYS A 34 1.31 4.60 -10.23
N LEU A 35 0.29 5.39 -10.54
CA LEU A 35 -0.31 6.32 -9.58
C LEU A 35 -1.48 5.65 -8.87
N VAL A 36 -1.29 5.33 -7.58
CA VAL A 36 -2.30 4.64 -6.77
C VAL A 36 -2.57 5.36 -5.46
N CYS A 37 -3.70 5.06 -4.83
CA CYS A 37 -4.03 5.49 -3.49
C CYS A 37 -2.99 4.95 -2.50
N SER A 38 -2.41 5.83 -1.67
CA SER A 38 -1.38 5.47 -0.69
C SER A 38 -1.90 4.63 0.48
N PHE A 39 -3.22 4.52 0.62
CA PHE A 39 -3.89 3.69 1.63
C PHE A 39 -4.35 2.34 1.07
N CYS A 40 -5.21 2.36 0.04
CA CYS A 40 -5.88 1.15 -0.47
C CYS A 40 -5.28 0.58 -1.77
N PHE A 41 -4.24 1.21 -2.32
CA PHE A 41 -3.53 0.80 -3.54
C PHE A 41 -4.38 0.73 -4.82
N ARG A 42 -5.62 1.25 -4.79
CA ARG A 42 -6.45 1.42 -5.99
C ARG A 42 -5.81 2.45 -6.92
N PHE A 43 -5.81 2.20 -8.23
CA PHE A 43 -5.43 3.20 -9.24
C PHE A 43 -6.30 4.46 -9.15
N ILE A 44 -5.68 5.63 -9.32
CA ILE A 44 -6.32 6.96 -9.25
C ILE A 44 -5.89 7.83 -10.44
N GLY A 45 -6.63 8.88 -10.77
CA GLY A 45 -6.37 9.72 -11.96
C GLY A 45 -7.18 9.26 -13.16
N SER A 46 -6.50 9.02 -14.29
CA SER A 46 -7.11 8.53 -15.52
C SER A 46 -6.23 7.43 -16.14
N ILE A 47 -6.81 6.62 -17.02
CA ILE A 47 -6.08 5.55 -17.73
C ILE A 47 -4.94 6.15 -18.55
N GLU A 48 -5.17 7.30 -19.18
CA GLU A 48 -4.16 8.02 -19.95
C GLU A 48 -3.00 8.46 -19.07
N LYS A 49 -3.28 8.95 -17.86
CA LYS A 49 -2.22 9.29 -16.91
C LYS A 49 -1.42 8.06 -16.51
N GLN A 50 -2.05 6.90 -16.28
CA GLN A 50 -1.32 5.67 -15.95
C GLN A 50 -0.41 5.22 -17.11
N ILE A 51 -0.96 5.17 -18.33
CA ILE A 51 -0.23 4.78 -19.53
C ILE A 51 0.89 5.78 -19.84
N GLY A 52 0.58 7.09 -19.78
CA GLY A 52 1.51 8.18 -20.01
C GLY A 52 2.72 8.11 -19.08
N ARG A 53 2.50 7.88 -17.77
CA ARG A 53 3.60 7.70 -16.80
C ARG A 53 4.51 6.54 -17.20
N LYS A 54 3.94 5.36 -17.45
CA LYS A 54 4.71 4.17 -17.84
C LYS A 54 5.51 4.39 -19.13
N LEU A 55 4.93 5.04 -20.13
CA LEU A 55 5.61 5.36 -21.38
C LEU A 55 6.72 6.40 -21.19
N TYR A 56 6.48 7.41 -20.36
CA TYR A 56 7.46 8.46 -20.05
C TYR A 56 8.71 7.88 -19.41
N PHE A 57 8.56 7.04 -18.37
CA PHE A 57 9.69 6.40 -17.71
C PHE A 57 10.36 5.33 -18.56
N LYS A 58 9.61 4.63 -19.44
CA LYS A 58 10.20 3.75 -20.44
C LYS A 58 11.08 4.52 -21.43
N ASN A 59 10.63 5.66 -21.93
CA ASN A 59 11.41 6.50 -22.85
C ASN A 59 12.70 7.03 -22.19
N MET A 60 12.70 7.27 -20.88
CA MET A 60 13.89 7.69 -20.11
C MET A 60 14.80 6.52 -19.70
N GLY A 61 14.46 5.27 -20.03
CA GLY A 61 15.23 4.09 -19.60
C GLY A 61 15.11 3.78 -18.10
N LEU A 62 14.13 4.36 -17.41
CA LEU A 62 13.90 4.22 -15.96
C LEU A 62 12.84 3.17 -15.61
N SER A 63 12.11 2.64 -16.61
CA SER A 63 11.19 1.50 -16.43
C SER A 63 12.01 0.23 -16.16
N GLY A 64 12.14 -0.16 -14.89
CA GLY A 64 12.91 -1.32 -14.47
C GLY A 64 12.39 -2.62 -15.09
N CYS A 65 13.16 -3.20 -16.01
CA CYS A 65 12.99 -4.59 -16.41
C CYS A 65 13.36 -5.47 -15.21
N CYS A 66 12.37 -6.06 -14.56
CA CYS A 66 12.58 -7.22 -13.70
C CYS A 66 13.01 -8.42 -14.58
N GLY A 67 14.32 -8.56 -14.77
CA GLY A 67 14.96 -9.74 -15.34
C GLY A 67 16.16 -10.10 -14.45
N GLY A 68 16.02 -11.16 -13.67
CA GLY A 68 17.08 -11.61 -12.78
C GLY A 68 18.27 -12.20 -13.56
N GLY A 69 19.48 -11.85 -13.11
CA GLY A 69 20.66 -12.71 -13.02
C GLY A 69 21.32 -13.21 -14.30
N GLY A 70 22.53 -12.68 -14.56
CA GLY A 70 23.63 -13.48 -15.09
C GLY A 70 24.32 -12.94 -16.34
N GLY A 71 25.55 -12.47 -16.15
CA GLY A 71 26.65 -12.64 -17.11
C GLY A 71 26.68 -11.72 -18.33
N ASP A 72 27.67 -10.83 -18.33
CA ASP A 72 28.46 -10.32 -19.46
C ASP A 72 27.92 -10.56 -20.87
N SER A 73 27.61 -9.49 -21.59
CA SER A 73 28.17 -9.22 -22.92
C SER A 73 27.78 -7.83 -23.40
N SER A 74 28.81 -7.05 -23.70
CA SER A 74 28.77 -5.86 -24.53
C SER A 74 28.25 -6.20 -25.92
N GLU A 75 26.98 -5.89 -26.21
CA GLU A 75 26.52 -5.69 -27.58
C GLU A 75 25.55 -4.51 -27.62
N SER A 76 26.03 -3.43 -28.21
CA SER A 76 25.25 -2.36 -28.81
C SER A 76 24.32 -2.96 -29.87
N SER A 77 23.16 -3.45 -29.45
CA SER A 77 22.06 -3.80 -30.34
C SER A 77 21.09 -2.63 -30.41
N SER A 78 21.16 -1.93 -31.54
CA SER A 78 20.20 -0.94 -32.03
C SER A 78 18.82 -1.57 -32.23
N SER A 79 18.15 -1.92 -31.13
CA SER A 79 16.73 -2.23 -31.19
C SER A 79 16.00 -0.91 -31.40
N ASN A 80 15.38 -0.78 -32.57
CA ASN A 80 14.42 0.26 -32.90
C ASN A 80 13.26 0.23 -31.88
N HIS A 81 13.46 0.81 -30.71
CA HIS A 81 12.36 1.15 -29.84
C HIS A 81 11.59 2.26 -30.56
N ASN A 82 10.47 1.89 -31.16
CA ASN A 82 9.42 2.82 -31.60
C ASN A 82 8.91 3.59 -30.36
N SER A 83 9.71 4.53 -29.87
CA SER A 83 9.33 5.42 -28.78
C SER A 83 8.27 6.35 -29.33
N LEU A 84 7.16 6.46 -28.59
CA LEU A 84 6.11 7.40 -28.97
C LEU A 84 6.67 8.83 -28.88
N PRO A 85 6.27 9.73 -29.80
CA PRO A 85 6.69 11.12 -29.76
C PRO A 85 6.42 11.72 -28.38
N GLN A 86 7.39 12.50 -27.86
CA GLN A 86 7.31 13.06 -26.51
C GLN A 86 6.02 13.87 -26.28
N GLY A 87 5.54 14.59 -27.30
CA GLY A 87 4.29 15.33 -27.24
C GLY A 87 3.06 14.45 -26.96
N VAL A 88 3.02 13.23 -27.51
CA VAL A 88 1.93 12.27 -27.26
C VAL A 88 1.99 11.78 -25.81
N VAL A 89 3.18 11.44 -25.31
CA VAL A 89 3.37 10.97 -23.94
C VAL A 89 2.99 12.06 -22.92
N SER A 90 3.42 13.30 -23.15
CA SER A 90 3.06 14.44 -22.32
C SER A 90 1.55 14.72 -22.33
N SER A 91 0.91 14.64 -23.51
CA SER A 91 -0.55 14.82 -23.63
C SER A 91 -1.33 13.78 -22.81
N LEU A 92 -0.87 12.52 -22.82
CA LEU A 92 -1.44 11.44 -22.01
C LEU A 92 -1.26 11.70 -20.50
N MET A 93 -0.07 12.12 -20.07
CA MET A 93 0.20 12.41 -18.65
C MET A 93 -0.63 13.55 -18.08
N ASN A 94 -0.84 14.60 -18.88
CA ASN A 94 -1.57 15.80 -18.49
C ASN A 94 -3.09 15.63 -18.62
N GLY A 95 -3.56 14.58 -19.32
CA GLY A 95 -4.98 14.37 -19.60
C GLY A 95 -5.50 15.25 -20.75
N GLU A 96 -4.63 15.74 -21.61
CA GLU A 96 -4.98 16.51 -22.83
C GLU A 96 -5.43 15.60 -23.97
N MET A 97 -5.12 14.31 -23.88
CA MET A 97 -5.54 13.26 -24.82
C MET A 97 -6.45 12.26 -24.10
N ALA A 98 -7.55 11.88 -24.74
CA ALA A 98 -8.41 10.79 -24.30
C ALA A 98 -8.19 9.56 -25.19
N LEU A 99 -8.02 8.40 -24.56
CA LEU A 99 -7.92 7.13 -25.29
C LEU A 99 -9.33 6.58 -25.60
N PRO A 100 -9.47 5.75 -26.66
CA PRO A 100 -10.72 5.05 -26.92
C PRO A 100 -11.15 4.22 -25.69
N HIS A 101 -12.44 4.26 -25.38
CA HIS A 101 -13.06 3.49 -24.29
C HIS A 101 -12.66 3.88 -22.86
N THR A 102 -12.06 5.05 -22.63
CA THR A 102 -11.74 5.52 -21.28
C THR A 102 -12.95 5.57 -20.34
N ASP A 103 -14.14 5.82 -20.89
CA ASP A 103 -15.42 5.81 -20.18
C ASP A 103 -15.74 4.47 -19.51
N LYS A 104 -15.19 3.35 -20.02
CA LYS A 104 -15.37 2.01 -19.44
C LYS A 104 -14.49 1.74 -18.24
N PHE A 105 -13.51 2.60 -17.96
CA PHE A 105 -12.54 2.42 -16.88
C PHE A 105 -12.45 3.67 -15.99
N PRO A 106 -13.56 4.04 -15.31
CA PRO A 106 -13.56 5.22 -14.44
C PRO A 106 -12.60 5.02 -13.26
N LEU A 107 -11.65 5.94 -13.12
CA LEU A 107 -10.75 6.02 -11.98
C LEU A 107 -11.09 7.25 -11.11
N PRO A 108 -10.96 7.15 -9.78
CA PRO A 108 -11.22 8.27 -8.89
C PRO A 108 -10.15 9.36 -9.08
N SER A 109 -10.57 10.62 -9.01
CA SER A 109 -9.65 11.75 -9.04
C SER A 109 -8.71 11.73 -7.82
N PRO A 110 -7.40 12.01 -8.01
CA PRO A 110 -6.44 11.97 -6.93
C PRO A 110 -6.67 13.12 -5.96
N LEU A 111 -6.78 12.80 -4.67
CA LEU A 111 -6.79 13.75 -3.57
C LEU A 111 -5.38 13.85 -2.98
N SER A 112 -4.83 15.06 -2.89
CA SER A 112 -3.51 15.29 -2.28
C SER A 112 -3.53 15.06 -0.78
N CYS A 113 -2.35 14.77 -0.21
CA CYS A 113 -2.19 14.58 1.23
C CYS A 113 -2.62 15.80 2.06
N PRO A 114 -3.39 15.61 3.15
CA PRO A 114 -3.75 16.70 4.06
C PRO A 114 -2.52 17.30 4.74
N GLY A 115 -1.46 16.53 4.98
CA GLY A 115 -0.19 17.06 5.49
C GLY A 115 0.57 17.96 4.51
N GLY A 116 0.22 17.91 3.21
CA GLY A 116 0.89 18.69 2.15
C GLY A 116 2.19 18.07 1.64
N CYS A 117 2.44 16.77 1.90
CA CYS A 117 3.51 16.08 1.18
C CYS A 117 3.10 15.87 -0.28
N GLN A 118 4.04 16.04 -1.21
CA GLN A 118 3.79 15.88 -2.65
C GLN A 118 3.86 14.41 -3.11
N GLU A 119 4.03 13.49 -2.15
CA GLU A 119 4.30 12.07 -2.39
C GLU A 119 3.06 11.19 -2.26
N ALA A 120 2.15 11.53 -1.35
CA ALA A 120 0.98 10.71 -1.04
C ALA A 120 -0.29 11.28 -1.67
N PHE A 121 -1.04 10.39 -2.34
CA PHE A 121 -2.30 10.68 -3.00
C PHE A 121 -3.34 9.64 -2.62
N TYR A 122 -4.61 10.02 -2.60
CA TYR A 122 -5.71 9.21 -2.11
C TYR A 122 -6.88 9.18 -3.08
N CYS A 123 -7.67 8.11 -3.08
CA CYS A 123 -8.87 8.01 -3.91
C CYS A 123 -10.11 8.66 -3.28
N SER A 124 -10.06 9.00 -1.99
CA SER A 124 -11.17 9.60 -1.24
C SER A 124 -10.67 10.31 0.02
N GLY A 125 -11.49 11.20 0.58
CA GLY A 125 -11.23 11.80 1.89
C GLY A 125 -11.10 10.75 2.99
N SER A 126 -11.95 9.70 2.97
CA SER A 126 -11.87 8.60 3.94
C SER A 126 -10.56 7.81 3.89
N CYS A 127 -9.97 7.60 2.71
CA CYS A 127 -8.65 6.97 2.62
C CYS A 127 -7.53 7.88 3.12
N ALA A 128 -7.64 9.19 2.88
CA ALA A 128 -6.67 10.16 3.39
C ALA A 128 -6.71 10.25 4.91
N GLU A 129 -7.90 10.31 5.50
CA GLU A 129 -8.11 10.33 6.95
C GLU A 129 -7.66 9.02 7.59
N ALA A 130 -8.05 7.86 7.05
CA ALA A 130 -7.64 6.57 7.58
C ALA A 130 -6.11 6.37 7.53
N ASP A 131 -5.43 6.79 6.46
CA ASP A 131 -3.96 6.73 6.40
C ASP A 131 -3.31 7.71 7.38
N TRP A 132 -3.89 8.92 7.52
CA TRP A 132 -3.43 9.95 8.46
C TRP A 132 -3.46 9.45 9.90
N GLU A 133 -4.64 8.97 10.35
CA GLU A 133 -4.89 8.47 11.71
C GLU A 133 -4.11 7.19 12.00
N SER A 134 -3.90 6.34 10.99
CA SER A 134 -3.25 5.06 11.19
C SER A 134 -1.72 5.12 11.14
N SER A 135 -1.09 6.07 10.45
CA SER A 135 0.38 6.14 10.40
C SER A 135 0.97 7.39 9.76
N HIS A 136 0.32 7.94 8.73
CA HIS A 136 0.94 8.92 7.85
C HIS A 136 1.23 10.24 8.56
N SER A 137 0.45 10.63 9.58
CA SER A 137 0.68 11.90 10.30
C SER A 137 2.10 12.02 10.86
N LEU A 138 2.68 10.92 11.34
CA LEU A 138 4.04 10.87 11.89
C LEU A 138 5.14 10.69 10.83
N LEU A 139 4.76 10.30 9.61
CA LEU A 139 5.67 10.00 8.49
C LEU A 139 5.50 10.97 7.32
N CYS A 140 4.74 12.05 7.51
CA CYS A 140 4.53 13.06 6.51
C CYS A 140 5.72 14.04 6.48
N THR A 141 6.20 14.40 5.30
CA THR A 141 7.23 15.45 5.11
C THR A 141 6.62 16.81 4.75
N GLY A 142 5.28 16.90 4.74
CA GLY A 142 4.54 18.13 4.43
C GLY A 142 4.52 19.13 5.58
N GLU A 143 4.12 20.36 5.29
CA GLU A 143 4.12 21.48 6.25
C GLU A 143 3.17 21.29 7.43
N ARG A 144 2.08 20.53 7.22
CA ARG A 144 1.08 20.23 8.26
C ARG A 144 1.31 18.86 8.91
N SER A 145 2.55 18.36 8.88
CA SER A 145 2.94 17.08 9.47
C SER A 145 2.95 17.10 11.00
N GLU A 146 2.69 15.94 11.62
CA GLU A 146 2.91 15.70 13.05
C GLU A 146 4.30 15.13 13.36
N SER A 147 5.18 15.03 12.35
CA SER A 147 6.57 14.58 12.52
C SER A 147 7.37 15.57 13.36
N ILE A 148 8.22 15.08 14.27
CA ILE A 148 9.06 15.92 15.14
C ILE A 148 10.09 16.73 14.34
N SER A 149 10.67 16.14 13.28
CA SER A 149 11.57 16.82 12.34
C SER A 149 11.31 16.29 10.94
N ARG A 150 10.98 17.21 10.03
CA ARG A 150 10.71 16.91 8.62
C ARG A 150 12.02 16.63 7.86
N GLU A 151 13.09 17.28 8.28
CA GLU A 151 14.43 17.17 7.71
C GLU A 151 14.99 15.76 7.96
N ALA A 152 15.02 15.34 9.24
CA ALA A 152 15.50 14.00 9.61
C ALA A 152 14.64 12.89 8.97
N LEU A 153 13.33 13.11 8.89
CA LEU A 153 12.43 12.19 8.20
C LEU A 153 12.71 12.13 6.69
N GLY A 154 13.01 13.26 6.05
CA GLY A 154 13.43 13.32 4.65
C GLY A 154 14.73 12.55 4.40
N GLU A 155 15.73 12.71 5.27
CA GLU A 155 16.98 11.95 5.21
C GLU A 155 16.75 10.45 5.39
N PHE A 156 15.89 10.05 6.34
CA PHE A 156 15.50 8.67 6.54
C PHE A 156 14.81 8.07 5.31
N ILE A 157 13.87 8.79 4.70
CA ILE A 157 13.17 8.33 3.49
C ILE A 157 14.15 8.18 2.33
N LYS A 158 15.05 9.15 2.14
CA LYS A 158 16.09 9.10 1.11
C LYS A 158 16.96 7.85 1.29
N HIS A 159 17.51 7.66 2.51
CA HIS A 159 18.32 6.49 2.82
C HIS A 159 17.57 5.17 2.58
N SER A 160 16.31 5.11 2.99
CA SER A 160 15.48 3.91 2.79
C SER A 160 15.27 3.60 1.31
N ASN A 161 15.01 4.61 0.48
CA ASN A 161 14.87 4.42 -0.96
C ASN A 161 16.19 4.00 -1.65
N GLU A 162 17.34 4.47 -1.14
CA GLU A 162 18.66 4.14 -1.69
C GLU A 162 19.17 2.76 -1.24
N THR A 163 18.71 2.24 -0.09
CA THR A 163 19.22 1.00 0.50
C THR A 163 18.21 -0.14 0.52
N ASN A 164 17.08 0.04 1.21
CA ASN A 164 16.03 -0.96 1.34
C ASN A 164 14.70 -0.32 1.78
N ASP A 165 13.68 -0.44 0.95
CA ASP A 165 12.36 0.14 1.19
C ASP A 165 11.60 -0.56 2.33
N ILE A 166 12.08 -1.71 2.82
CA ILE A 166 11.57 -2.37 4.02
C ILE A 166 11.60 -1.44 5.25
N PHE A 167 12.54 -0.50 5.29
CA PHE A 167 12.61 0.48 6.38
C PHE A 167 11.38 1.40 6.39
N LEU A 168 10.83 1.75 5.23
CA LEU A 168 9.59 2.53 5.14
C LEU A 168 8.40 1.73 5.66
N LEU A 169 8.34 0.43 5.36
CA LEU A 169 7.29 -0.45 5.86
C LEU A 169 7.38 -0.63 7.38
N ALA A 170 8.60 -0.83 7.91
CA ALA A 170 8.86 -0.91 9.34
C ALA A 170 8.50 0.40 10.05
N ALA A 171 8.85 1.55 9.47
CA ALA A 171 8.47 2.85 9.99
C ALA A 171 6.94 3.01 10.04
N LYS A 172 6.21 2.56 9.01
CA LYS A 172 4.74 2.55 8.99
C LYS A 172 4.14 1.69 10.12
N ALA A 173 4.71 0.51 10.37
CA ALA A 173 4.30 -0.36 11.49
C ALA A 173 4.57 0.27 12.88
N ILE A 174 5.70 0.95 13.03
CA ILE A 174 6.06 1.66 14.26
C ILE A 174 5.12 2.85 14.47
N ALA A 175 4.90 3.68 13.44
CA ALA A 175 3.99 4.82 13.48
C ALA A 175 2.56 4.37 13.85
N PHE A 176 2.07 3.30 13.22
CA PHE A 176 0.80 2.66 13.56
C PHE A 176 0.72 2.27 15.04
N THR A 177 1.75 1.63 15.56
CA THR A 177 1.79 1.23 16.96
C THR A 177 1.78 2.45 17.90
N ILE A 178 2.52 3.51 17.56
CA ILE A 178 2.57 4.75 18.35
C ILE A 178 1.19 5.42 18.40
N LEU A 179 0.52 5.58 17.26
CA LEU A 179 -0.79 6.24 17.17
C LEU A 179 -1.85 5.42 17.92
N ARG A 180 -1.88 4.10 17.71
CA ARG A 180 -2.75 3.19 18.46
C ARG A 180 -2.50 3.23 19.97
N TYR A 181 -1.24 3.32 20.40
CA TYR A 181 -0.91 3.48 21.82
C TYR A 181 -1.43 4.80 22.38
N ARG A 182 -1.35 5.90 21.61
CA ARG A 182 -1.89 7.22 22.02
C ARG A 182 -3.40 7.15 22.22
N GLU A 183 -4.13 6.50 21.31
CA GLU A 183 -5.58 6.28 21.42
C GLU A 183 -5.93 5.46 22.68
N LEU A 184 -5.31 4.29 22.84
CA LEU A 184 -5.54 3.42 23.99
C LEU A 184 -5.23 4.13 25.32
N LYS A 185 -4.17 4.95 25.34
CA LYS A 185 -3.81 5.75 26.51
C LYS A 185 -4.84 6.84 26.78
N ALA A 186 -5.35 7.53 25.76
CA ALA A 186 -6.38 8.56 25.92
C ALA A 186 -7.69 7.97 26.44
N GLU A 187 -8.15 6.85 25.86
CA GLU A 187 -9.31 6.11 26.37
C GLU A 187 -9.12 5.66 27.81
N HIS A 188 -7.92 5.19 28.15
CA HIS A 188 -7.62 4.71 29.49
C HIS A 188 -7.65 5.85 30.52
N VAL A 189 -7.09 7.02 30.19
CA VAL A 189 -7.19 8.22 31.02
C VAL A 189 -8.66 8.62 31.22
N ASN A 190 -9.46 8.59 30.16
CA ASN A 190 -10.89 8.94 30.22
C ASN A 190 -11.71 7.91 31.03
N LYS A 191 -11.31 6.62 31.04
CA LYS A 191 -11.98 5.54 31.77
C LYS A 191 -11.49 5.38 33.21
N GLN A 192 -10.34 5.97 33.59
CA GLN A 192 -9.78 5.82 34.92
C GLN A 192 -10.41 6.78 35.95
N ALA A 193 -11.49 6.26 36.54
CA ALA A 193 -11.80 6.43 37.96
C ALA A 193 -11.52 5.14 38.78
N LYS A 194 -11.12 3.99 38.18
CA LYS A 194 -11.14 2.70 38.92
C LYS A 194 -10.04 1.64 38.74
N GLN A 195 -8.97 1.78 37.94
CA GLN A 195 -7.89 0.75 37.93
C GLN A 195 -6.59 1.18 37.23
N SER A 196 -5.44 0.98 37.89
CA SER A 196 -4.11 1.30 37.36
C SER A 196 -3.61 0.25 36.35
N VAL A 197 -3.82 0.47 35.05
CA VAL A 197 -3.15 -0.35 34.02
C VAL A 197 -1.75 0.22 33.76
N SER A 198 -0.74 -0.65 33.65
CA SER A 198 0.64 -0.23 33.39
C SER A 198 0.81 0.27 31.94
N LYS A 199 1.68 1.28 31.73
CA LYS A 199 2.00 1.80 30.38
C LYS A 199 2.55 0.72 29.44
N GLN A 200 3.29 -0.25 29.99
CA GLN A 200 3.82 -1.39 29.24
C GLN A 200 2.72 -2.30 28.71
N SER A 201 1.62 -2.50 29.46
CA SER A 201 0.47 -3.29 29.02
C SER A 201 -0.24 -2.65 27.82
N LEU A 202 -0.40 -1.32 27.82
CA LEU A 202 -1.02 -0.59 26.71
C LEU A 202 -0.16 -0.63 25.44
N LEU A 203 1.16 -0.52 25.57
CA LEU A 203 2.06 -0.63 24.42
C LEU A 203 2.03 -2.03 23.81
N LEU A 204 2.01 -3.08 24.64
CA LEU A 204 1.88 -4.46 24.16
C LEU A 204 0.54 -4.69 23.45
N GLU A 205 -0.55 -4.11 23.95
CA GLU A 205 -1.87 -4.20 23.29
C GLU A 205 -1.91 -3.39 21.98
N ALA A 206 -1.19 -2.27 21.91
CA ALA A 206 -1.01 -1.52 20.67
C ALA A 206 -0.19 -2.30 19.63
N TRP A 207 0.87 -3.01 20.06
CA TRP A 207 1.75 -3.81 19.20
C TRP A 207 1.13 -5.14 18.74
N LYS A 208 0.13 -5.64 19.47
CA LYS A 208 -0.50 -6.95 19.24
C LYS A 208 -0.96 -7.23 17.81
N PRO A 209 -1.54 -6.28 17.05
CA PRO A 209 -1.88 -6.53 15.64
C PRO A 209 -0.67 -6.85 14.76
N VAL A 210 0.52 -6.33 15.11
CA VAL A 210 1.78 -6.53 14.39
C VAL A 210 2.54 -7.76 14.91
N SER A 211 2.43 -8.07 16.21
CA SER A 211 3.24 -9.10 16.91
C SER A 211 2.88 -10.53 16.57
N VAL A 212 1.62 -10.74 16.20
CA VAL A 212 1.08 -11.99 15.69
C VAL A 212 0.45 -11.64 14.36
N GLY A 213 0.63 -12.48 13.34
CA GLY A 213 -0.19 -12.42 12.13
C GLY A 213 -1.64 -12.68 12.54
N TYR A 214 -2.31 -11.68 13.10
CA TYR A 214 -3.63 -11.74 13.67
C TYR A 214 -4.60 -11.78 12.50
N LYS A 215 -4.68 -12.94 11.87
CA LYS A 215 -5.60 -13.22 10.78
C LYS A 215 -7.00 -13.24 11.37
N ARG A 216 -7.71 -12.12 11.27
CA ARG A 216 -9.14 -12.09 11.60
C ARG A 216 -9.84 -13.05 10.65
N SER A 217 -10.22 -14.21 11.16
CA SER A 217 -11.00 -15.18 10.39
C SER A 217 -12.42 -14.66 10.29
N PHE A 218 -12.76 -14.01 9.17
CA PHE A 218 -14.15 -13.69 8.88
C PHE A 218 -14.87 -14.97 8.45
N LYS A 219 -15.39 -15.73 9.43
CA LYS A 219 -16.38 -16.77 9.14
C LYS A 219 -17.73 -16.07 8.99
N LYS A 220 -18.16 -15.79 7.76
CA LYS A 220 -19.58 -15.46 7.52
C LYS A 220 -20.38 -16.71 7.92
N ARG A 221 -21.10 -16.65 9.05
CA ARG A 221 -22.24 -17.56 9.27
C ARG A 221 -23.31 -17.12 8.28
N TYR A 222 -23.53 -17.93 7.24
CA TYR A 222 -24.79 -17.85 6.52
C TYR A 222 -25.84 -18.48 7.43
N ASP A 223 -26.62 -17.65 8.10
CA ASP A 223 -27.90 -18.11 8.61
C ASP A 223 -28.77 -18.42 7.40
N CYS A 224 -29.06 -19.70 7.17
CA CYS A 224 -30.00 -20.16 6.17
C CYS A 224 -31.42 -19.71 6.55
N GLY A 225 -31.73 -18.45 6.31
CA GLY A 225 -33.09 -17.91 6.24
C GLY A 225 -33.38 -17.53 4.80
N GLY A 226 -34.18 -18.35 4.11
CA GLY A 226 -34.45 -18.22 2.68
C GLY A 226 -35.07 -16.86 2.29
N GLY A 227 -34.61 -16.34 1.15
CA GLY A 227 -35.19 -15.16 0.51
C GLY A 227 -34.40 -14.76 -0.73
N LYS A 228 -34.89 -15.14 -1.91
CA LYS A 228 -34.31 -14.82 -3.23
C LYS A 228 -34.12 -13.31 -3.41
N GLN A 229 -32.93 -12.88 -3.82
CA GLN A 229 -32.76 -11.66 -4.63
C GLN A 229 -31.64 -11.84 -5.68
N LYS A 230 -31.91 -11.29 -6.86
CA LYS A 230 -31.13 -11.35 -8.12
C LYS A 230 -29.70 -10.80 -7.95
N GLU A 231 -28.72 -11.50 -8.50
CA GLU A 231 -27.37 -11.00 -8.77
C GLU A 231 -27.31 -10.41 -10.20
N GLU A 232 -26.69 -9.24 -10.32
CA GLU A 232 -26.16 -8.71 -11.58
C GLU A 232 -24.96 -7.81 -11.25
N GLY A 233 -23.81 -8.05 -11.88
CA GLY A 233 -22.72 -7.06 -11.99
C GLY A 233 -21.33 -7.51 -11.53
N ASP A 234 -20.60 -8.18 -12.43
CA ASP A 234 -19.16 -8.44 -12.37
C ASP A 234 -18.34 -7.18 -12.06
N THR A 235 -17.37 -7.30 -11.14
CA THR A 235 -16.22 -6.38 -11.09
C THR A 235 -14.92 -7.15 -11.00
N GLN A 236 -14.21 -7.21 -12.13
CA GLN A 236 -12.87 -7.75 -12.30
C GLN A 236 -11.85 -6.85 -11.59
N THR A 237 -11.24 -7.34 -10.51
CA THR A 237 -10.14 -6.66 -9.82
C THR A 237 -8.79 -7.09 -10.40
N ALA A 238 -8.05 -6.11 -10.91
CA ALA A 238 -6.70 -6.28 -11.47
C ALA A 238 -5.72 -6.80 -10.41
N LYS A 239 -4.98 -7.86 -10.78
CA LYS A 239 -3.90 -8.46 -9.99
C LYS A 239 -2.69 -7.52 -9.96
N GLY A 240 -2.47 -6.86 -8.83
CA GLY A 240 -1.22 -6.14 -8.53
C GLY A 240 -0.28 -7.04 -7.71
N CYS A 241 0.97 -7.19 -8.14
CA CYS A 241 2.01 -7.86 -7.37
C CYS A 241 2.33 -7.07 -6.09
N ILE A 242 1.92 -7.60 -4.94
CA ILE A 242 2.40 -7.19 -3.63
C ILE A 242 3.56 -8.11 -3.26
N VAL A 243 4.75 -7.54 -3.11
CA VAL A 243 5.93 -8.26 -2.61
C VAL A 243 5.78 -8.43 -1.10
N ASN A 244 5.53 -9.66 -0.65
CA ASN A 244 5.54 -10.02 0.77
C ASN A 244 6.93 -10.51 1.15
N TYR A 245 7.69 -9.70 1.88
CA TYR A 245 8.99 -10.12 2.45
C TYR A 245 8.78 -11.03 3.66
N TRP A 246 9.26 -12.27 3.58
CA TRP A 246 9.41 -13.18 4.72
C TRP A 246 10.88 -13.25 5.11
N VAL A 247 11.22 -12.76 6.30
CA VAL A 247 12.58 -12.86 6.87
C VAL A 247 12.78 -14.25 7.48
N LYS A 248 13.77 -15.01 6.99
CA LYS A 248 14.27 -16.23 7.65
C LYS A 248 15.11 -15.83 8.87
N SER A 249 14.82 -16.43 10.04
CA SER A 249 15.71 -16.34 11.21
C SER A 249 16.64 -17.57 11.25
N PRO A 250 17.93 -17.44 11.60
CA PRO A 250 18.85 -18.57 11.69
C PRO A 250 18.71 -19.34 13.00
N ASP A 251 18.86 -20.66 12.90
CA ASP A 251 18.74 -21.65 13.97
C ASP A 251 19.70 -21.38 15.15
N ARG A 252 19.17 -21.41 16.37
CA ARG A 252 19.95 -21.68 17.58
C ARG A 252 19.66 -23.10 18.05
N LYS A 253 20.66 -23.98 17.89
CA LYS A 253 20.69 -25.32 18.49
C LYS A 253 21.04 -25.20 19.98
N LEU A 254 20.28 -25.92 20.81
CA LEU A 254 20.71 -26.38 22.14
C LEU A 254 21.69 -27.54 21.97
#